data_AF-A0A6B2FWY3-F1
#
_entry.id   AF-A0A6B2FWY3-F1
#
_cell.length_a   1.000
_cell.length_b   1.000
_cell.length_c   1.000
_cell.angle_alpha   90.00
_cell.angle_beta   90.00
_cell.angle_gamma   90.00
#
_symmetry.space_group_name_H-M   'P 1'
#
loop_
_entity.id
_entity.type
_entity.pdbx_description
1 polymer ?
#
loop_
_entity_poly.entity_id
_entity_poly.type
_entity_poly.pdbx_seq_one_letter_code
_entity_poly.pdbx_strand_id
1 'polypeptide(L)'
;MEILALECSGGITREVRLEITRQECIGQGTFGKVHKALISILKEKNGNTDKSEKNMVAIKQIRQKSHTAQRELNILRQLNHPNIVTLKYYFFAEETVQSFIFSINSPSAT
;
A
#
# COMPACT_ATOMS: atom_id res chain seq x y z
N MET A 1 2.72 -12.74 3.45
CA MET A 1 2.94 -12.65 1.99
C MET A 1 4.02 -11.61 1.75
N GLU A 2 5.15 -11.99 1.16
CA GLU A 2 6.21 -11.04 0.81
C GLU A 2 5.97 -10.50 -0.59
N ILE A 3 6.21 -9.20 -0.78
CA ILE A 3 6.03 -8.51 -2.06
C ILE A 3 7.16 -7.52 -2.31
N LEU A 4 7.38 -7.20 -3.60
CA LEU A 4 8.10 -6.02 -4.04
C LEU A 4 7.08 -4.92 -4.34
N ALA A 5 7.17 -3.80 -3.65
CA ALA A 5 6.27 -2.65 -3.80
C ALA A 5 7.02 -1.38 -4.16
N LEU A 6 6.30 -0.39 -4.68
CA LEU A 6 6.80 0.95 -4.96
C LEU A 6 6.31 1.91 -3.87
N GLU A 7 7.24 2.45 -3.09
CA GLU A 7 7.00 3.49 -2.11
C GLU A 7 6.79 4.84 -2.80
N CYS A 8 5.74 5.55 -2.40
CA CYS A 8 5.45 6.91 -2.86
C CYS A 8 5.95 7.92 -1.81
N SER A 9 7.01 8.67 -2.14
CA SER A 9 7.50 9.76 -1.29
C SER A 9 7.89 10.97 -2.14
N GLY A 10 7.11 12.06 -2.02
CA GLY A 10 7.42 13.33 -2.70
C GLY A 10 7.52 13.24 -4.23
N GLY A 11 6.68 12.41 -4.86
CA GLY A 11 6.69 12.19 -6.32
C GLY A 11 7.72 11.17 -6.82
N ILE A 12 8.68 10.78 -5.98
CA ILE A 12 9.69 9.75 -6.29
C ILE A 12 9.13 8.38 -5.89
N THR A 13 9.35 7.38 -6.76
CA THR A 13 9.01 5.98 -6.50
C THR A 13 10.28 5.17 -6.23
N ARG A 14 10.29 4.40 -5.14
CA ARG A 14 11.41 3.52 -4.76
C ARG A 14 10.91 2.12 -4.50
N GLU A 15 11.67 1.12 -4.93
CA GLU A 15 11.35 -0.27 -4.63
C GLU A 15 11.61 -0.60 -3.16
N VAL A 16 10.68 -1.31 -2.54
CA VAL A 16 10.76 -1.75 -1.15
C VAL A 16 10.16 -3.15 -1.01
N ARG A 17 10.83 -4.01 -0.24
CA ARG A 17 10.30 -5.34 0.10
C ARG A 17 9.40 -5.22 1.32
N LEU A 18 8.16 -5.69 1.21
CA LEU A 18 7.17 -5.64 2.28
C LEU A 18 6.69 -7.05 2.62
N GLU A 19 6.46 -7.30 3.90
CA GLU A 19 5.69 -8.45 4.37
C GLU A 19 4.28 -7.99 4.77
N ILE A 20 3.27 -8.58 4.15
CA ILE A 20 1.85 -8.40 4.47
C ILE A 20 1.38 -9.56 5.36
N THR A 21 0.74 -9.22 6.48
CA THR A 21 0.16 -10.17 7.44
C THR A 21 -1.22 -9.73 7.90
N ARG A 22 -2.00 -10.66 8.48
CA ARG A 22 -3.34 -10.39 9.04
C ARG A 22 -4.29 -9.66 8.07
N GLN A 23 -4.31 -10.12 6.81
CA GLN A 23 -5.15 -9.52 5.78
C GLN A 23 -6.59 -9.99 5.93
N GLU A 24 -7.52 -9.04 6.02
CA GLU A 24 -8.96 -9.28 6.15
C GLU A 24 -9.73 -8.37 5.18
N CYS A 25 -10.71 -8.91 4.45
CA CYS A 25 -11.55 -8.13 3.55
C CYS A 25 -12.57 -7.31 4.36
N ILE A 26 -12.48 -5.98 4.29
CA ILE A 26 -13.35 -5.06 5.04
C ILE A 26 -14.37 -4.34 4.17
N GLY A 27 -14.28 -4.49 2.85
CA GLY A 27 -15.22 -3.87 1.93
C GLY A 27 -15.06 -4.37 0.50
N GLN A 28 -16.18 -4.43 -0.21
CA GLN A 28 -16.23 -4.78 -1.63
C GLN A 28 -17.14 -3.79 -2.34
N GLY A 29 -16.66 -3.25 -3.45
CA GLY A 29 -17.42 -2.38 -4.33
C GLY A 29 -17.19 -2.72 -5.79
N THR A 30 -17.82 -1.97 -6.69
CA THR A 30 -17.74 -2.18 -8.14
C THR A 30 -16.30 -2.16 -8.67
N PHE A 31 -15.44 -1.35 -8.06
CA PHE A 31 -14.06 -1.16 -8.51
C PHE A 31 -13.06 -2.13 -7.88
N GLY A 32 -13.49 -2.97 -6.93
CA GLY A 32 -12.63 -3.97 -6.33
C GLY A 32 -12.86 -4.16 -4.83
N LYS A 33 -11.83 -4.65 -4.14
CA LYS A 33 -11.89 -5.04 -2.72
C LYS A 33 -10.92 -4.22 -1.89
N VAL A 34 -11.32 -3.92 -0.66
CA VAL A 34 -10.48 -3.25 0.33
C VAL A 34 -10.23 -4.22 1.47
N HIS A 35 -8.95 -4.36 1.83
CA HIS A 35 -8.52 -5.17 2.94
C HIS A 35 -7.88 -4.33 4.04
N LYS A 36 -8.09 -4.71 5.29
CA LYS A 36 -7.27 -4.26 6.41
C LYS A 36 -6.12 -5.25 6.58
N ALA A 37 -4.91 -4.76 6.78
CA ALA A 37 -3.73 -5.61 6.96
C ALA A 37 -2.68 -4.95 7.86
N LEU A 38 -1.70 -5.74 8.28
CA LEU A 38 -0.46 -5.27 8.89
C LEU A 38 0.70 -5.45 7.90
N ILE A 39 1.55 -4.42 7.76
CA ILE A 39 2.75 -4.48 6.93
C ILE A 39 4.03 -4.25 7.75
N SER A 40 5.10 -4.93 7.35
CA SER A 40 6.46 -4.67 7.83
C SER A 40 7.40 -4.50 6.64
N ILE A 41 8.33 -3.54 6.73
CA ILE A 41 9.39 -3.36 5.76
C ILE A 41 10.48 -4.38 6.04
N LEU A 42 10.87 -5.14 5.01
CA LEU A 42 11.97 -6.10 5.06
C LEU A 42 13.26 -5.39 4.63
N LYS A 43 14.27 -5.40 5.50
CA LYS A 43 15.61 -4.85 5.22
C LYS A 43 16.64 -5.95 5.35
N GLU A 44 17.46 -6.12 4.33
CA GLU A 44 18.62 -7.01 4.43
C GLU A 44 19.78 -6.26 5.08
N LYS A 45 20.29 -6.80 6.18
CA LYS A 45 21.51 -6.33 6.84
C LYS A 45 22.39 -7.52 7.17
N ASN A 46 23.62 -7.52 6.63
CA ASN A 46 24.66 -8.51 6.94
C ASN A 46 24.20 -9.97 6.79
N GLY A 47 23.43 -10.29 5.74
CA GLY A 47 22.93 -11.64 5.48
C GLY A 47 21.74 -12.07 6.35
N ASN A 48 21.21 -11.16 7.18
CA ASN A 48 20.00 -11.39 7.97
C ASN A 48 18.86 -10.46 7.53
N THR A 49 17.63 -10.94 7.59
CA THR A 49 16.44 -10.17 7.20
C THR A 49 15.81 -9.54 8.43
N ASP A 50 16.05 -8.25 8.62
CA ASP A 50 15.41 -7.46 9.68
C ASP A 50 14.02 -6.99 9.23
N LYS A 51 13.04 -7.08 10.15
CA LYS A 51 11.67 -6.60 9.93
C LYS A 51 11.42 -5.34 10.73
N SER A 52 10.86 -4.32 10.09
CA SER A 52 10.38 -3.13 10.81
C SER A 52 9.16 -3.46 11.68
N GLU A 53 8.83 -2.52 12.57
CA GLU A 53 7.54 -2.51 13.27
C GLU A 53 6.37 -2.66 12.29
N LYS A 54 5.33 -3.37 12.75
CA LYS A 54 4.12 -3.63 11.99
C LYS A 54 3.22 -2.40 11.98
N ASN A 55 2.89 -1.93 10.79
CA ASN A 55 2.00 -0.80 10.59
C ASN A 55 0.65 -1.28 10.04
N MET A 56 -0.43 -0.76 10.60
CA MET A 56 -1.78 -1.05 10.13
C MET A 56 -2.11 -0.21 8.88
N VAL A 57 -2.63 -0.87 7.84
CA VAL A 57 -2.88 -0.26 6.54
C VAL A 57 -4.19 -0.74 5.92
N ALA A 58 -4.69 0.04 4.97
CA ALA A 58 -5.74 -0.39 4.05
C ALA A 58 -5.14 -0.71 2.68
N ILE A 59 -5.51 -1.87 2.11
CA ILE A 59 -5.07 -2.35 0.80
C ILE A 59 -6.27 -2.38 -0.14
N LYS A 60 -6.30 -1.47 -1.12
CA LYS A 60 -7.33 -1.45 -2.17
C LYS A 60 -6.81 -2.19 -3.40
N GLN A 61 -7.48 -3.29 -3.77
CA GLN A 61 -7.18 -4.09 -4.95
C GLN A 61 -8.16 -3.74 -6.07
N ILE A 62 -7.62 -3.41 -7.25
CA ILE A 62 -8.37 -2.96 -8.43
C ILE A 62 -7.85 -3.70 -9.67
N ARG A 63 -8.67 -3.83 -10.71
CA ARG A 63 -8.22 -4.31 -12.03
C ARG A 63 -7.25 -3.30 -12.66
N GLN A 64 -6.02 -3.76 -12.94
CA GLN A 64 -4.92 -2.93 -13.45
C GLN A 64 -5.23 -2.23 -14.77
N LYS A 65 -5.87 -2.92 -15.73
CA LYS A 65 -6.19 -2.38 -17.07
C LYS A 65 -7.35 -1.37 -17.08
N SER A 66 -7.80 -0.89 -15.92
CA SER A 66 -8.89 0.10 -15.85
C SER A 66 -8.35 1.52 -15.88
N HIS A 67 -9.00 2.40 -16.65
CA HIS A 67 -8.71 3.84 -16.62
C HIS A 67 -8.87 4.44 -15.21
N THR A 68 -9.78 3.87 -14.41
CA THR A 68 -10.00 4.25 -13.01
C THR A 68 -8.75 4.04 -12.16
N ALA A 69 -8.07 2.88 -12.28
CA ALA A 69 -6.87 2.59 -11.51
C ALA A 69 -5.73 3.57 -11.83
N GLN A 70 -5.50 3.85 -13.11
CA GLN A 70 -4.46 4.80 -13.52
C GLN A 70 -4.75 6.23 -13.07
N ARG A 71 -6.01 6.69 -13.22
CA ARG A 71 -6.43 8.02 -12.77
C ARG A 71 -6.27 8.17 -11.26
N GLU A 72 -6.71 7.17 -10.51
CA GLU A 72 -6.60 7.15 -9.05
C GLU A 72 -5.13 7.18 -8.61
N LEU A 73 -4.27 6.34 -9.19
CA LEU A 73 -2.83 6.36 -8.92
C LEU A 73 -2.20 7.73 -9.22
N ASN A 74 -2.50 8.31 -10.39
CA ASN A 74 -1.93 9.59 -10.80
C ASN A 74 -2.29 10.73 -9.84
N ILE A 75 -3.53 10.76 -9.36
CA ILE A 75 -3.98 11.74 -8.38
C ILE A 75 -3.30 11.49 -7.04
N LEU A 76 -3.38 10.25 -6.51
CA LEU A 76 -2.87 9.91 -5.19
C LEU A 76 -1.36 10.14 -5.04
N ARG A 77 -0.57 9.94 -6.11
CA ARG A 77 0.88 10.21 -6.11
C ARG A 77 1.24 11.68 -5.90
N GLN A 78 0.33 12.59 -6.19
CA GLN A 78 0.52 14.04 -6.08
C GLN A 78 -0.02 14.60 -4.76
N LEU A 79 -0.81 13.82 -4.01
CA LEU A 79 -1.44 14.27 -2.78
C LEU A 79 -0.53 14.01 -1.57
N ASN A 80 -0.26 15.08 -0.81
CA ASN A 80 0.42 15.01 0.47
C ASN A 80 -0.16 16.09 1.40
N HIS A 81 -1.19 15.74 2.16
CA HIS A 81 -1.90 16.69 3.03
C HIS A 81 -2.38 15.98 4.31
N PRO A 82 -2.30 16.60 5.49
CA PRO A 82 -2.65 15.98 6.77
C PRO A 82 -4.09 15.42 6.84
N ASN A 83 -5.04 16.09 6.16
CA ASN A 83 -6.45 15.70 6.15
C ASN A 83 -6.83 14.78 4.97
N ILE A 84 -5.84 14.24 4.25
CA ILE A 84 -6.07 13.35 3.11
C ILE A 84 -5.30 12.05 3.37
N VAL A 85 -5.95 10.91 3.16
CA VAL A 85 -5.28 9.62 3.28
C VAL A 85 -4.10 9.53 2.31
N THR A 86 -2.94 9.13 2.82
CA THR A 86 -1.71 9.07 2.02
C THR A 86 -1.56 7.68 1.39
N LEU A 87 -1.35 7.64 0.08
CA LEU A 87 -0.86 6.45 -0.61
C LEU A 87 0.61 6.25 -0.24
N LYS A 88 0.91 5.20 0.54
CA LYS A 88 2.28 4.88 0.97
C LYS A 88 3.00 4.00 -0.03
N TYR A 89 2.32 2.97 -0.51
CA TYR A 89 2.90 2.02 -1.44
C TYR A 89 1.88 1.61 -2.50
N TYR A 90 2.35 1.14 -3.64
CA TYR A 90 1.53 0.37 -4.57
C TYR A 90 2.35 -0.77 -5.20
N PHE A 91 1.67 -1.83 -5.61
CA PHE A 91 2.30 -2.96 -6.29
C PHE A 91 1.33 -3.59 -7.27
N PHE A 92 1.86 -4.34 -8.22
CA PHE A 92 1.08 -5.13 -9.17
C PHE A 92 1.13 -6.58 -8.70
N ALA A 93 -0.04 -7.13 -8.37
CA ALA A 93 -0.22 -8.52 -8.02
C ALA A 93 -0.73 -9.24 -9.27
N GLU A 94 -0.04 -10.30 -9.69
CA GLU A 94 -0.34 -10.98 -10.95
C GLU A 94 -0.34 -10.00 -12.15
N GLU A 95 -0.72 -10.43 -13.35
CA GLU A 95 -0.74 -9.56 -14.54
C GLU A 95 -1.97 -8.65 -14.61
N THR A 96 -2.90 -8.74 -13.66
CA THR A 96 -4.24 -8.14 -13.78
C THR A 96 -4.68 -7.32 -12.58
N VAL A 97 -4.01 -7.41 -11.44
CA VAL A 97 -4.44 -6.74 -10.21
C VAL A 97 -3.41 -5.69 -9.80
N GLN A 98 -3.90 -4.49 -9.54
CA GLN A 98 -3.12 -3.40 -8.94
C GLN A 98 -3.59 -3.18 -7.51
N SER A 99 -2.64 -3.09 -6.59
CA SER A 99 -2.90 -2.91 -5.16
C SER A 99 -2.33 -1.59 -4.68
N PHE A 100 -3.16 -0.79 -4.02
CA PHE A 100 -2.79 0.47 -3.36
C PHE A 100 -2.78 0.27 -1.85
N ILE A 101 -1.69 0.68 -1.19
CA ILE A 101 -1.52 0.58 0.26
C ILE A 101 -1.56 1.98 0.86
N PHE A 102 -2.56 2.21 1.70
CA PHE A 102 -2.82 3.48 2.36
C PHE A 102 -2.45 3.43 3.84
N SER A 103 -1.86 4.51 4.36
CA SER A 103 -1.69 4.66 5.79
C SER A 103 -3.03 4.89 6.46
N ILE A 104 -3.31 4.16 7.53
CA ILE A 104 -4.41 4.50 8.43
C ILE A 104 -3.81 5.44 9.46
N ASN A 105 -4.19 6.73 9.41
CA ASN A 105 -3.83 7.65 10.46
C ASN A 105 -4.51 7.16 11.74
N SER A 106 -3.73 6.63 12.68
CA SER A 106 -4.21 6.51 14.05
C SER A 106 -4.42 7.93 14.55
N PRO A 107 -5.61 8.30 15.07
CA PRO A 107 -5.73 9.57 15.77
C PRO A 107 -4.67 9.56 16.87
N SER A 108 -3.80 10.56 16.86
CA SER A 108 -2.89 10.80 17.97
C SER A 108 -3.78 10.87 19.21
N ALA A 109 -3.63 9.91 20.13
CA ALA A 109 -4.37 9.91 21.38
C ALA A 109 -4.19 11.29 22.00
N THR A 110 -5.28 12.06 22.02
CA THR A 110 -5.33 13.40 22.62
C THR A 110 -5.74 13.25 24.06
#